data_AF-A0A534SQ90-F1
#
_entry.id   AF-A0A534SQ90-F1
#
_cell.length_a   1.000
_cell.length_b   1.000
_cell.length_c   1.000
_cell.angle_alpha   90.00
_cell.angle_beta   90.00
_cell.angle_gamma   90.00
#
_symmetry.space_group_name_H-M   'P 1'
#
loop_
_entity.id
_entity.type
_entity.pdbx_description
1 polymer ?
#
loop_
_entity_poly.entity_id
_entity_poly.type
_entity_poly.pdbx_seq_one_letter_code
_entity_poly.pdbx_strand_id
1 'polypeptide(L)'
;MIAFSVKINGREVRPSDLRTEVEKALMDNAIQVMQEAGRFRCPAHRQTALRITATGLSLTQLGFSVDGCCRILKDVLEESLQ
;
A
#
# COMPACT_ATOMS: atom_id res chain seq x y z
N MET A 1 35.55 12.46 -0.28
CA MET A 1 34.19 12.40 -0.84
C MET A 1 33.70 10.98 -0.68
N ILE A 2 32.62 10.74 0.05
CA ILE A 2 32.09 9.39 0.28
C ILE A 2 31.18 9.05 -0.91
N ALA A 3 31.52 8.04 -1.68
CA ALA A 3 30.65 7.49 -2.71
C ALA A 3 29.73 6.47 -2.05
N PHE A 4 28.42 6.73 -2.05
CA PHE A 4 27.42 5.75 -1.63
C PHE A 4 26.52 5.44 -2.83
N SER A 5 26.24 4.17 -3.05
CA SER A 5 25.27 3.70 -4.03
C SER A 5 24.04 3.18 -3.31
N VAL A 6 22.86 3.55 -3.80
CA VAL A 6 21.58 3.10 -3.24
C VAL A 6 20.87 2.27 -4.30
N LYS A 7 20.33 1.14 -3.87
CA LYS A 7 19.48 0.30 -4.72
C LYS A 7 18.04 0.36 -4.24
N ILE A 8 17.11 0.61 -5.16
CA ILE A 8 15.67 0.59 -4.92
C ILE A 8 15.10 -0.49 -5.83
N ASN A 9 14.34 -1.44 -5.28
CA ASN A 9 13.85 -2.62 -5.99
C ASN A 9 14.97 -3.37 -6.78
N GLY A 10 16.16 -3.46 -6.19
CA GLY A 10 17.34 -4.11 -6.79
C GLY A 10 18.05 -3.32 -7.88
N ARG A 11 17.53 -2.15 -8.28
CA ARG A 11 18.13 -1.27 -9.31
C ARG A 11 18.93 -0.15 -8.66
N GLU A 12 20.10 0.15 -9.20
CA GLU A 12 20.91 1.28 -8.73
C GLU A 12 20.26 2.60 -9.14
N VAL A 13 20.18 3.53 -8.19
CA VAL A 13 19.49 4.81 -8.36
C VAL A 13 20.49 5.95 -8.19
N ARG A 14 20.40 6.94 -9.08
CA ARG A 14 21.22 8.16 -8.97
C ARG A 14 20.76 8.96 -7.75
N PRO A 15 21.69 9.60 -7.01
CA PRO A 15 21.31 10.40 -5.84
C PRO A 15 20.28 11.50 -6.14
N SER A 16 20.30 12.08 -7.35
CA SER A 16 19.32 13.09 -7.79
C SER A 16 17.89 12.56 -7.91
N ASP A 17 17.74 11.27 -8.19
CA ASP A 17 16.46 10.63 -8.54
C ASP A 17 15.87 9.86 -7.36
N LEU A 18 16.61 9.78 -6.26
CA LEU A 18 16.31 8.97 -5.08
C LEU A 18 14.90 9.23 -4.54
N ARG A 19 14.51 10.50 -4.40
CA ARG A 19 13.17 10.87 -3.91
C ARG A 19 12.06 10.25 -4.78
N THR A 20 12.16 10.43 -6.09
CA THR A 20 11.15 9.97 -7.05
C THR A 20 11.07 8.45 -7.08
N GLU A 21 12.21 7.77 -7.10
CA GLU A 21 12.25 6.30 -7.16
C GLU A 21 11.78 5.66 -5.85
N VAL A 22 12.08 6.25 -4.68
CA VAL A 22 11.51 5.81 -3.40
C VAL A 22 9.99 5.98 -3.40
N GLU A 23 9.51 7.15 -3.81
CA GLU A 23 8.08 7.46 -3.85
C GLU A 23 7.31 6.50 -4.77
N LYS A 24 7.88 6.21 -5.94
CA LYS A 24 7.34 5.22 -6.88
C LYS A 24 7.32 3.82 -6.30
N ALA A 25 8.42 3.37 -5.68
CA ALA A 25 8.50 2.05 -5.08
C ALA A 25 7.46 1.85 -3.96
N LEU A 26 7.21 2.90 -3.17
CA LEU A 26 6.16 2.89 -2.14
C LEU A 26 4.76 2.83 -2.75
N MET A 27 4.49 3.59 -3.81
CA MET A 27 3.21 3.53 -4.52
C MET A 27 2.95 2.15 -5.14
N ASP A 28 3.96 1.57 -5.79
CA ASP A 28 3.88 0.23 -6.38
C ASP A 28 3.56 -0.83 -5.31
N ASN A 29 4.21 -0.75 -4.15
CA ASN A 29 3.93 -1.64 -3.02
C ASN A 29 2.51 -1.46 -2.48
N ALA A 30 2.05 -0.21 -2.29
CA ALA A 30 0.69 0.07 -1.85
C ALA A 30 -0.36 -0.55 -2.80
N ILE A 31 -0.16 -0.40 -4.12
CA ILE A 31 -1.02 -1.01 -5.13
C ILE A 31 -1.04 -2.54 -4.99
N GLN A 32 0.13 -3.16 -4.80
CA GLN A 32 0.23 -4.61 -4.62
C GLN A 32 -0.57 -5.09 -3.39
N VAL A 33 -0.39 -4.44 -2.24
CA VAL A 33 -1.12 -4.78 -0.99
C VAL A 33 -2.62 -4.63 -1.19
N MET A 34 -3.08 -3.57 -1.87
CA MET A 34 -4.50 -3.36 -2.17
C MET A 34 -5.06 -4.48 -3.07
N GLN A 35 -4.29 -4.92 -4.06
CA GLN A 35 -4.69 -6.03 -4.94
C GLN A 35 -4.77 -7.35 -4.19
N GLU A 36 -3.83 -7.62 -3.29
CA GLU A 36 -3.83 -8.82 -2.44
C GLU A 36 -5.03 -8.83 -1.49
N ALA A 37 -5.31 -7.70 -0.83
CA ALA A 37 -6.49 -7.53 0.02
C ALA A 37 -7.80 -7.79 -0.74
N GLY A 38 -7.89 -7.29 -1.98
CA GLY A 38 -9.07 -7.47 -2.84
C GLY A 38 -9.34 -8.91 -3.29
N ARG A 39 -8.36 -9.81 -3.17
CA ARG A 39 -8.51 -11.25 -3.50
C ARG A 39 -9.30 -12.00 -2.43
N PHE A 40 -9.32 -11.52 -1.19
CA PHE A 40 -10.03 -12.19 -0.11
C PHE A 40 -11.55 -12.07 -0.31
N ARG A 41 -12.24 -13.21 -0.31
CA ARG A 41 -13.70 -13.29 -0.45
C ARG A 41 -14.34 -13.56 0.91
N CYS A 42 -15.39 -12.84 1.27
CA CYS A 42 -16.10 -13.13 2.52
C CYS A 42 -16.79 -14.49 2.36
N PRO A 43 -16.53 -15.47 3.25
CA PRO A 43 -17.07 -16.83 3.09
C PRO A 43 -18.60 -16.88 3.16
N ALA A 44 -19.22 -15.96 3.93
CA ALA A 44 -20.67 -15.89 4.12
C ALA A 44 -21.43 -15.37 2.88
N HIS A 45 -20.93 -14.29 2.26
CA HIS A 45 -21.62 -13.58 1.18
C HIS A 45 -20.95 -13.76 -0.20
N ARG A 46 -19.77 -14.38 -0.25
CA ARG A 46 -18.93 -14.61 -1.44
C ARG A 46 -18.52 -13.36 -2.23
N GLN A 47 -18.67 -12.17 -1.66
CA GLN A 47 -18.19 -10.91 -2.25
C GLN A 47 -16.79 -10.56 -1.74
N THR A 48 -16.16 -9.51 -2.29
CA THR A 48 -14.86 -9.01 -1.79
C THR A 48 -14.98 -8.63 -0.32
N ALA A 49 -14.17 -9.24 0.53
CA ALA A 49 -14.19 -9.03 1.98
C ALA A 49 -13.64 -7.66 2.37
N LEU A 50 -12.58 -7.21 1.69
CA LEU A 50 -11.90 -5.95 1.93
C LEU A 50 -11.59 -5.27 0.61
N ARG A 51 -12.09 -4.05 0.43
CA ARG A 51 -11.81 -3.18 -0.71
C ARG A 51 -11.14 -1.92 -0.17
N ILE A 52 -9.89 -1.73 -0.57
CA ILE A 52 -9.15 -0.51 -0.31
C ILE A 52 -9.21 0.32 -1.59
N THR A 53 -9.54 1.61 -1.47
CA THR A 53 -9.48 2.58 -2.56
C THR A 53 -8.48 3.66 -2.17
N ALA A 54 -7.55 3.95 -3.06
CA ALA A 54 -6.56 5.01 -2.88
C ALA A 54 -6.81 6.13 -3.89
N THR A 55 -6.66 7.38 -3.45
CA THR A 55 -6.82 8.58 -4.27
C THR A 55 -5.65 9.52 -4.02
N GLY A 56 -5.16 10.19 -5.06
CA GLY A 56 -4.00 11.08 -4.95
C GLY A 56 -2.99 10.86 -6.07
N LEU A 57 -2.13 11.86 -6.30
CA LEU A 57 -1.10 11.84 -7.34
C LEU A 57 0.33 11.72 -6.78
N SER A 58 0.47 11.75 -5.45
CA SER A 58 1.74 11.70 -4.72
C SER A 58 1.51 11.15 -3.31
N LEU A 59 2.58 10.73 -2.61
CA LEU A 59 2.48 10.17 -1.26
C LEU A 59 1.89 11.17 -0.26
N THR A 60 2.19 12.47 -0.44
CA THR A 60 1.68 13.52 0.44
C THR A 60 0.19 13.81 0.23
N GLN A 61 -0.37 13.41 -0.90
CA GLN A 61 -1.77 13.59 -1.26
C GLN A 61 -2.55 12.27 -1.22
N LEU A 62 -1.92 11.18 -0.78
CA LEU A 62 -2.51 9.85 -0.83
C LEU A 62 -3.56 9.72 0.29
N GLY A 63 -4.82 9.61 -0.11
CA GLY A 63 -5.94 9.30 0.76
C GLY A 63 -6.43 7.88 0.55
N PHE A 64 -6.70 7.16 1.63
CA PHE A 64 -7.24 5.80 1.61
C PHE A 64 -8.66 5.77 2.14
N SER A 65 -9.52 5.01 1.47
CA SER A 65 -10.80 4.58 2.01
C SER A 65 -10.87 3.06 2.01
N VAL A 66 -11.53 2.52 3.02
CA VAL A 66 -11.66 1.08 3.24
C VAL A 66 -13.13 0.73 3.36
N ASP A 67 -13.56 -0.23 2.55
CA ASP A 67 -14.91 -0.79 2.51
C ASP A 67 -14.84 -2.32 2.55
N GLY A 68 -15.88 -3.01 2.98
CA GLY A 68 -15.85 -4.46 3.13
C GLY A 68 -17.22 -5.12 3.32
N CYS A 69 -17.35 -6.33 2.76
CA CYS A 69 -18.61 -7.10 2.74
C CYS A 69 -19.02 -7.67 4.11
N CYS A 70 -18.16 -7.58 5.12
CA CYS A 70 -18.40 -8.13 6.45
C CYS A 70 -17.68 -7.19 7.43
N ARG A 71 -18.14 -7.07 8.68
CA ARG A 71 -17.53 -6.22 9.74
C ARG A 71 -16.16 -6.74 10.21
N ILE A 72 -15.41 -7.42 9.34
CA ILE A 72 -14.08 -8.01 9.54
C ILE A 72 -13.09 -6.98 10.12
N LEU A 73 -13.32 -5.70 9.84
CA LEU A 73 -12.48 -4.60 10.29
C LEU A 73 -12.70 -4.18 11.74
N LYS A 74 -13.81 -4.54 12.41
CA LYS A 74 -14.02 -4.07 13.79
C LYS A 74 -13.06 -4.72 14.79
N ASP A 75 -12.87 -6.03 14.69
CA ASP A 75 -12.08 -6.75 15.71
C ASP A 75 -10.56 -6.66 15.42
N VAL A 76 -10.15 -6.58 14.14
CA VAL A 76 -8.73 -6.54 13.73
C VAL A 76 -8.10 -5.15 13.91
N LEU A 77 -8.86 -4.04 13.74
CA LEU A 77 -8.34 -2.69 13.96
C LEU A 77 -8.26 -2.33 15.46
N GLU A 78 -9.10 -2.92 16.31
CA GLU A 78 -9.06 -2.69 17.75
C GLU A 78 -7.80 -3.30 18.41
N GLU A 79 -7.31 -4.45 17.94
CA GLU A 79 -6.05 -5.04 18.44
C GLU A 79 -4.78 -4.34 17.94
N SER A 80 -4.82 -3.67 16.79
CA SER A 80 -3.63 -3.05 16.18
C SER A 80 -3.40 -1.59 16.62
N LEU A 81 -4.32 -1.02 17.40
CA LEU A 81 -4.28 0.36 17.92
C LEU A 81 -4.10 0.43 19.44
N GLN A 82 -3.78 -0.69 20.09
CA GLN A 82 -3.26 -0.76 21.47
C GLN A 82 -1.75 -0.98 21.46
#